data_AF-A0A3C0PJ74-F1
#
_entry.id   AF-A0A3C0PJ74-F1
#
_cell.length_a   1.000
_cell.length_b   1.000
_cell.length_c   1.000
_cell.angle_alpha   90.00
_cell.angle_beta   90.00
_cell.angle_gamma   90.00
#
_symmetry.space_group_name_H-M   'P 1'
#
loop_
_entity.id
_entity.type
_entity.pdbx_description
1 polymer ?
#
loop_
_entity_poly.entity_id
_entity_poly.type
_entity_poly.pdbx_seq_one_letter_code
_entity_poly.pdbx_strand_id
1 'polypeptide(L)'
;MLHIYYWMAAYYLFLLIVNIKKGTTVKTEVFRGVLFGVIVALGLGMSAVQLLPTNELGQNSVRPKLEFSESCEGSLRPYRLITMIAPNYFGRPDKETYWGISRDDFNSGVHYYWETAIYTGIAPLILAFIAAVFVRTPLSLFLSLIGILSLMLAMGDSFILYGLFYRILPGLKSFRVPGRFAFMFAISVSLLAGFGLQWLQNRCWMEKKEKSGHTALKVIGCAALLCIVAALFASFGALREGVISFLLNSGHFGSDAGNLGRFVDERVYPQIISSLWMCAFLSTAAALMLFLVMRDKLKAAPAGVLFCTFVMIDYLAFGYGFAATNNDPRLVYMKTPAIEDIQRMQNQDFFRINSRDSHPGTDDLGGSHMAFNKNQGNVQRLFLMEGY
;
A
#
# COMPACT_ATOMS: atom_id res chain seq x y z
N MET A 1 -7.87 -10.93 1.49
CA MET A 1 -8.83 -11.89 0.92
C MET A 1 -10.26 -11.35 0.93
N LEU A 2 -10.88 -11.05 2.08
CA LEU A 2 -12.29 -10.63 2.12
C LEU A 2 -12.63 -9.43 1.23
N HIS A 3 -11.76 -8.42 1.18
CA HIS A 3 -11.91 -7.24 0.32
C HIS A 3 -11.95 -7.56 -1.19
N ILE A 4 -11.36 -8.67 -1.63
CA ILE A 4 -11.40 -9.10 -3.04
C ILE A 4 -12.83 -9.52 -3.42
N TYR A 5 -13.53 -10.23 -2.53
CA TYR A 5 -14.92 -10.62 -2.78
C TYR A 5 -15.85 -9.39 -2.84
N TYR A 6 -15.64 -8.39 -1.96
CA TYR A 6 -16.35 -7.12 -2.03
C TYR A 6 -16.10 -6.40 -3.35
N TRP A 7 -14.85 -6.41 -3.83
CA TRP A 7 -14.48 -5.80 -5.09
C TRP A 7 -15.15 -6.50 -6.28
N MET A 8 -15.14 -7.83 -6.32
CA MET A 8 -15.81 -8.63 -7.34
C MET A 8 -17.33 -8.40 -7.34
N ALA A 9 -17.95 -8.36 -6.16
CA ALA A 9 -19.37 -8.07 -6.01
C ALA A 9 -19.70 -6.65 -6.50
N ALA A 10 -18.90 -5.65 -6.13
CA ALA A 10 -19.06 -4.28 -6.60
C ALA A 10 -18.92 -4.19 -8.13
N TYR A 11 -17.96 -4.91 -8.72
CA TYR A 11 -17.77 -4.98 -10.16
C TYR A 11 -18.97 -5.61 -10.88
N TYR A 12 -19.47 -6.74 -10.36
CA TYR A 12 -20.65 -7.40 -10.91
C TYR A 12 -21.89 -6.49 -10.85
N LEU A 13 -22.14 -5.84 -9.71
CA LEU A 13 -23.26 -4.90 -9.55
C LEU A 13 -23.13 -3.71 -10.53
N PHE A 14 -21.93 -3.18 -10.69
CA PHE A 14 -21.67 -2.11 -11.66
C PHE A 14 -21.97 -2.55 -13.10
N LEU A 15 -21.47 -3.73 -13.50
CA LEU A 15 -21.73 -4.29 -14.82
C LEU A 15 -23.22 -4.52 -15.06
N LEU A 16 -23.93 -5.07 -14.07
CA LEU A 16 -25.37 -5.28 -14.13
C LEU A 16 -26.11 -3.96 -14.41
N ILE A 17 -25.79 -2.89 -13.68
CA ILE A 17 -26.39 -1.56 -13.90
C ILE A 17 -26.10 -1.04 -15.32
N VAL A 18 -24.87 -1.18 -15.79
CA VAL A 18 -24.46 -0.75 -17.14
C VAL A 18 -25.19 -1.56 -18.21
N ASN A 19 -25.32 -2.87 -18.03
CA ASN A 19 -25.96 -3.78 -18.97
C ASN A 19 -27.48 -3.55 -19.05
N ILE A 20 -28.14 -3.32 -17.91
CA ILE A 20 -29.56 -2.95 -17.86
C ILE A 20 -29.79 -1.65 -18.64
N LYS A 21 -28.94 -0.63 -18.43
CA LYS A 21 -29.02 0.63 -19.19
C LYS A 21 -28.79 0.46 -20.69
N LYS A 22 -28.05 -0.58 -21.10
CA LYS A 22 -27.80 -0.92 -22.51
C LYS A 22 -28.89 -1.81 -23.13
N GLY A 23 -29.96 -2.14 -22.38
CA GLY A 23 -31.07 -2.94 -22.89
C GLY A 23 -30.74 -4.42 -23.11
N THR A 24 -29.77 -4.96 -22.36
CA THR A 24 -29.49 -6.41 -22.40
C THR A 24 -30.69 -7.24 -21.94
N THR A 25 -30.84 -8.45 -22.49
CA THR A 25 -31.97 -9.32 -22.14
C THR A 25 -31.81 -9.92 -20.75
N VAL A 26 -32.93 -10.09 -20.03
CA VAL A 26 -32.95 -10.69 -18.69
C VAL A 26 -32.27 -12.07 -18.66
N LYS A 27 -32.48 -12.89 -19.70
CA LYS A 27 -31.85 -14.22 -19.82
C LYS A 27 -30.32 -14.15 -19.77
N THR A 28 -29.73 -13.15 -20.43
CA THR A 28 -28.27 -12.94 -20.46
C THR A 28 -27.74 -12.54 -19.08
N GLU A 29 -28.42 -11.63 -18.38
CA GLU A 29 -27.98 -11.19 -17.05
C GLU A 29 -28.18 -12.29 -15.99
N VAL A 30 -29.24 -13.11 -16.09
CA VAL A 30 -29.40 -14.30 -15.25
C VAL A 30 -28.25 -15.28 -15.48
N PHE A 31 -27.90 -15.57 -16.73
CA PHE A 31 -26.77 -16.46 -17.04
C PHE A 31 -25.44 -15.92 -16.48
N ARG A 32 -25.19 -14.62 -16.60
CA ARG A 32 -24.01 -13.95 -16.02
C ARG A 32 -24.01 -14.02 -14.49
N GLY A 33 -25.17 -13.85 -13.85
CA GLY A 33 -25.32 -14.00 -12.40
C GLY A 33 -25.03 -15.42 -11.92
N VAL A 34 -25.52 -16.43 -12.65
CA VAL A 34 -25.19 -17.83 -12.38
C VAL A 34 -23.68 -18.07 -12.53
N LEU A 35 -23.08 -17.60 -13.62
CA LEU A 35 -21.63 -17.74 -13.84
C LEU A 35 -20.81 -17.07 -12.73
N PHE A 36 -21.19 -15.86 -12.31
CA PHE A 36 -20.56 -15.17 -11.19
C PHE A 36 -20.68 -15.98 -9.89
N GLY A 37 -21.87 -16.50 -9.60
CA GLY A 37 -22.11 -17.37 -8.44
C GLY A 37 -21.23 -18.62 -8.47
N VAL A 38 -21.08 -19.26 -9.62
CA VAL A 38 -20.19 -20.42 -9.81
C VAL A 38 -18.73 -20.05 -9.55
N ILE A 39 -18.24 -18.91 -10.07
CA ILE A 39 -16.87 -18.46 -9.85
C ILE A 39 -16.61 -18.20 -8.35
N VAL A 40 -17.53 -17.53 -7.67
CA VAL A 40 -17.42 -17.28 -6.22
C VAL A 40 -17.44 -18.60 -5.44
N ALA A 41 -18.33 -19.53 -5.79
CA ALA A 41 -18.42 -20.85 -5.15
C ALA A 41 -17.16 -21.67 -5.34
N LEU A 42 -16.59 -21.69 -6.56
CA LEU A 42 -15.32 -22.36 -6.84
C LEU A 42 -14.16 -21.73 -6.06
N GLY A 43 -14.07 -20.40 -6.01
CA GLY A 43 -13.04 -19.71 -5.24
C GLY A 43 -13.12 -19.98 -3.74
N LEU A 44 -14.33 -19.99 -3.18
CA LEU A 44 -14.57 -20.36 -1.78
C LEU A 44 -14.28 -21.84 -1.52
N GLY A 45 -14.68 -22.74 -2.43
CA GLY A 45 -14.41 -24.17 -2.33
C GLY A 45 -12.92 -24.49 -2.38
N MET A 46 -12.18 -23.88 -3.30
CA MET A 46 -10.72 -24.03 -3.37
C MET A 46 -10.00 -23.46 -2.14
N SER A 47 -10.56 -22.40 -1.54
CA SER A 47 -10.01 -21.78 -0.33
C SER A 47 -10.52 -22.43 0.96
N ALA A 48 -11.44 -23.39 0.90
CA ALA A 48 -12.13 -23.96 2.05
C ALA A 48 -11.17 -24.68 3.01
N VAL A 49 -10.13 -25.32 2.47
CA VAL A 49 -9.06 -25.97 3.24
C VAL A 49 -8.39 -25.00 4.23
N GLN A 50 -8.33 -23.71 3.91
CA GLN A 50 -7.84 -22.66 4.79
C GLN A 50 -8.97 -21.99 5.58
N LEU A 51 -10.08 -21.65 4.91
CA LEU A 51 -11.16 -20.85 5.50
C LEU A 51 -11.94 -21.58 6.59
N LEU A 52 -12.20 -22.90 6.45
CA LEU A 52 -12.95 -23.67 7.43
C LEU A 52 -12.19 -23.79 8.77
N PRO A 53 -10.93 -24.25 8.81
CA PRO A 53 -10.16 -24.26 10.05
C PRO A 53 -9.97 -22.86 10.63
N THR A 54 -9.78 -21.84 9.78
CA THR A 54 -9.65 -20.45 10.25
C THR A 54 -10.91 -19.96 10.95
N ASN A 55 -12.10 -20.32 10.44
CA ASN A 55 -13.37 -19.94 11.06
C ASN A 55 -13.61 -20.68 12.38
N GLU A 56 -13.30 -21.98 12.44
CA GLU A 56 -13.41 -22.80 13.66
C GLU A 56 -12.45 -22.32 14.76
N LEU A 57 -11.18 -22.17 14.43
CA LEU A 57 -10.15 -21.77 15.37
C LEU A 57 -10.23 -20.27 15.73
N GLY A 58 -10.67 -19.42 14.78
CA GLY A 58 -10.81 -17.99 14.99
C GLY A 58 -11.80 -17.64 16.11
N GLN A 59 -12.86 -18.44 16.26
CA GLN A 59 -13.84 -18.29 17.36
C GLN A 59 -13.25 -18.62 18.73
N ASN A 60 -12.22 -19.47 18.76
CA ASN A 60 -11.49 -19.86 19.97
C ASN A 60 -10.25 -18.99 20.22
N SER A 61 -10.05 -17.93 19.43
CA SER A 61 -8.94 -17.01 19.61
C SER A 61 -9.21 -16.01 20.73
N VAL A 62 -8.14 -15.38 21.25
CA VAL A 62 -8.21 -14.33 22.27
C VAL A 62 -9.01 -13.10 21.79
N ARG A 63 -9.25 -12.95 20.48
CA ARG A 63 -9.89 -11.78 19.87
C ARG A 63 -10.93 -12.19 18.81
N PRO A 64 -12.12 -12.70 19.21
CA PRO A 64 -13.15 -13.13 18.26
C PRO A 64 -13.78 -11.95 17.49
N LYS A 65 -13.76 -10.75 18.08
CA LYS A 65 -14.15 -9.48 17.45
C LYS A 65 -13.22 -8.37 17.95
N LEU A 66 -12.78 -7.50 17.05
CA LEU A 66 -11.98 -6.34 17.41
C LEU A 66 -12.88 -5.16 17.76
N GLU A 67 -12.43 -4.30 18.67
CA GLU A 67 -13.03 -2.98 18.79
C GLU A 67 -12.72 -2.12 17.55
N PHE A 68 -13.51 -1.06 17.33
CA PHE A 68 -13.32 -0.21 16.16
C PHE A 68 -11.92 0.42 16.13
N SER A 69 -11.42 0.89 17.27
CA SER A 69 -10.06 1.43 17.44
C SER A 69 -8.98 0.43 17.01
N GLU A 70 -9.07 -0.81 17.49
CA GLU A 70 -8.14 -1.89 17.12
C GLU A 70 -8.22 -2.24 15.63
N SER A 71 -9.42 -2.21 15.04
CA SER A 71 -9.60 -2.43 13.61
C SER A 71 -8.96 -1.34 12.74
N CYS A 72 -8.69 -0.17 13.32
CA CYS A 72 -8.09 1.00 12.67
C CYS A 72 -6.57 1.09 12.87
N GLU A 73 -5.94 0.15 13.56
CA GLU A 73 -4.47 -0.01 13.52
C GLU A 73 -4.01 -0.05 12.05
N GLY A 74 -2.98 0.70 11.67
CA GLY A 74 -2.47 0.75 10.30
C GLY A 74 -3.31 1.59 9.34
N SER A 75 -4.06 2.58 9.86
CA SER A 75 -4.82 3.53 9.03
C SER A 75 -3.90 4.43 8.20
N LEU A 76 -4.23 4.60 6.92
CA LEU A 76 -3.54 5.53 6.03
C LEU A 76 -3.96 6.98 6.34
N ARG A 77 -3.23 7.64 7.23
CA ARG A 77 -3.48 9.06 7.52
C ARG A 77 -3.35 9.92 6.25
N PRO A 78 -4.16 10.98 6.08
CA PRO A 78 -4.14 11.82 4.87
C PRO A 78 -2.74 12.36 4.52
N TYR A 79 -1.93 12.71 5.52
CA TYR A 79 -0.56 13.20 5.31
C TYR A 79 0.36 12.15 4.66
N ARG A 80 0.04 10.84 4.79
CA ARG A 80 0.80 9.74 4.18
C ARG A 80 0.53 9.59 2.68
N LEU A 81 -0.48 10.25 2.12
CA LEU A 81 -0.76 10.22 0.67
C LEU A 81 0.39 10.79 -0.17
N ILE A 82 1.28 11.61 0.41
CA ILE A 82 2.50 12.05 -0.26
C ILE A 82 3.39 10.87 -0.70
N THR A 83 3.29 9.71 -0.04
CA THR A 83 4.03 8.49 -0.43
C THR A 83 3.63 7.95 -1.81
N MET A 84 2.50 8.39 -2.36
CA MET A 84 2.11 8.09 -3.74
C MET A 84 3.03 8.69 -4.80
N ILE A 85 3.74 9.77 -4.46
CA ILE A 85 4.66 10.48 -5.36
C ILE A 85 6.09 10.54 -4.81
N ALA A 86 6.26 10.53 -3.49
CA ALA A 86 7.55 10.55 -2.81
C ALA A 86 7.58 9.43 -1.74
N PRO A 87 7.82 8.18 -2.14
CA PRO A 87 7.53 7.02 -1.29
C PRO A 87 8.44 6.91 -0.06
N ASN A 88 9.64 7.51 -0.10
CA ASN A 88 10.56 7.59 1.04
C ASN A 88 10.53 8.96 1.76
N TYR A 89 9.50 9.79 1.53
CA TYR A 89 9.37 11.10 2.17
C TYR A 89 9.45 11.01 3.71
N PHE A 90 8.79 9.99 4.29
CA PHE A 90 8.83 9.73 5.73
C PHE A 90 10.08 9.00 6.20
N GLY A 91 11.12 8.87 5.37
CA GLY A 91 12.32 8.10 5.68
C GLY A 91 12.10 6.59 5.60
N ARG A 92 13.14 5.82 5.92
CA ARG A 92 13.13 4.36 5.83
C ARG A 92 13.50 3.69 7.17
N PRO A 93 12.81 2.60 7.55
CA PRO A 93 13.14 1.78 8.71
C PRO A 93 14.59 1.30 8.78
N ASP A 94 15.14 0.80 7.67
CA ASP A 94 16.49 0.21 7.60
C ASP A 94 17.62 1.24 7.83
N LYS A 95 17.29 2.53 7.75
CA LYS A 95 18.21 3.65 8.01
C LYS A 95 17.93 4.34 9.34
N GLU A 96 16.95 3.86 10.11
CA GLU A 96 16.49 4.48 11.35
C GLU A 96 16.03 5.93 11.14
N THR A 97 15.44 6.22 9.98
CA THR A 97 14.96 7.57 9.62
C THR A 97 13.45 7.64 9.47
N TYR A 98 12.71 6.56 9.72
CA TYR A 98 11.26 6.55 9.56
C TYR A 98 10.58 7.44 10.61
N TRP A 99 9.93 8.51 10.17
CA TRP A 99 9.32 9.53 11.02
C TRP A 99 7.82 9.73 10.80
N GLY A 100 7.20 8.94 9.93
CA GLY A 100 5.80 9.11 9.52
C GLY A 100 4.77 8.59 10.52
N ILE A 101 4.99 8.80 11.81
CA ILE A 101 4.15 8.34 12.92
C ILE A 101 3.53 9.55 13.62
N SER A 102 2.22 9.50 13.86
CA SER A 102 1.46 10.56 14.54
C SER A 102 0.85 10.05 15.84
N ARG A 103 0.53 10.98 16.75
CA ARG A 103 -0.13 10.67 18.02
C ARG A 103 -1.48 9.97 17.86
N ASP A 104 -2.16 10.22 16.74
CA ASP A 104 -3.47 9.63 16.46
C ASP A 104 -3.35 8.16 16.04
N ASP A 105 -2.19 7.68 15.60
CA ASP A 105 -2.02 6.30 15.17
C ASP A 105 -2.16 5.32 16.34
N PHE A 106 -3.08 4.37 16.19
CA PHE A 106 -3.34 3.34 17.19
C PHE A 106 -2.28 2.22 17.12
N ASN A 107 -1.67 1.86 18.24
CA ASN A 107 -0.61 0.84 18.31
C ASN A 107 0.49 1.07 17.26
N SER A 108 1.00 2.31 17.20
CA SER A 108 1.85 2.74 16.10
C SER A 108 3.30 2.30 16.26
N GLY A 109 3.96 2.03 15.13
CA GLY A 109 5.36 1.64 15.12
C GLY A 109 5.97 1.67 13.72
N VAL A 110 7.23 1.26 13.62
CA VAL A 110 8.00 1.25 12.36
C VAL A 110 7.30 0.42 11.27
N HIS A 111 6.48 -0.55 11.67
CA HIS A 111 5.70 -1.37 10.76
C HIS A 111 4.67 -0.62 9.91
N TYR A 112 4.29 0.60 10.32
CA TYR A 112 3.43 1.46 9.52
C TYR A 112 4.07 1.84 8.19
N TYR A 113 5.40 1.83 8.07
CA TYR A 113 6.08 2.09 6.80
C TYR A 113 5.54 1.20 5.68
N TRP A 114 5.50 -0.13 5.88
CA TRP A 114 5.07 -1.05 4.82
C TRP A 114 3.54 -1.23 4.74
N GLU A 115 2.80 -0.93 5.80
CA GLU A 115 1.32 -0.97 5.76
C GLU A 115 0.71 0.29 5.12
N THR A 116 1.46 1.40 5.05
CA THR A 116 0.96 2.70 4.53
C THR A 116 1.78 3.29 3.38
N ALA A 117 2.87 2.63 2.95
CA ALA A 117 3.58 2.99 1.73
C ALA A 117 2.78 2.57 0.50
N ILE A 118 2.17 3.56 -0.17
CA ILE A 118 1.32 3.33 -1.35
C ILE A 118 2.01 3.94 -2.55
N TYR A 119 2.96 3.22 -3.13
CA TYR A 119 3.67 3.68 -4.31
C TYR A 119 3.38 2.80 -5.53
N THR A 120 2.80 3.41 -6.56
CA THR A 120 2.44 2.74 -7.82
C THR A 120 3.35 3.16 -8.99
N GLY A 121 4.38 3.95 -8.71
CA GLY A 121 5.21 4.60 -9.72
C GLY A 121 4.60 5.92 -10.20
N ILE A 122 5.45 6.89 -10.52
CA ILE A 122 4.99 8.21 -10.99
C ILE A 122 4.36 8.12 -12.39
N ALA A 123 4.98 7.39 -13.31
CA ALA A 123 4.44 7.25 -14.66
C ALA A 123 3.08 6.50 -14.69
N PRO A 124 2.88 5.38 -13.98
CA PRO A 124 1.58 4.72 -13.89
C PRO A 124 0.52 5.61 -13.24
N LEU A 125 0.88 6.38 -12.20
CA LEU A 125 -0.05 7.32 -11.57
C LEU A 125 -0.51 8.42 -12.54
N ILE A 126 0.41 9.00 -13.32
CA ILE A 126 0.08 10.00 -14.36
C ILE A 126 -0.81 9.38 -15.45
N LEU A 127 -0.46 8.19 -15.95
CA LEU A 127 -1.24 7.50 -16.97
C LEU A 127 -2.63 7.11 -16.46
N ALA A 128 -2.75 6.69 -15.21
CA ALA A 128 -4.02 6.38 -14.59
C ALA A 128 -4.91 7.63 -14.46
N PHE A 129 -4.32 8.77 -14.13
CA PHE A 129 -5.02 10.06 -14.13
C PHE A 129 -5.51 10.45 -15.53
N ILE A 130 -4.68 10.29 -16.56
CA ILE A 130 -5.08 10.49 -17.96
C ILE A 130 -6.29 9.60 -18.28
N ALA A 131 -6.24 8.31 -17.93
CA ALA A 131 -7.33 7.39 -18.20
C ALA A 131 -8.63 7.79 -17.48
N ALA A 132 -8.54 8.14 -16.20
CA ALA A 132 -9.70 8.54 -15.40
C ALA A 132 -10.42 9.77 -15.99
N VAL A 133 -9.68 10.72 -16.57
CA VAL A 133 -10.24 11.96 -17.13
C VAL A 133 -10.73 11.80 -18.57
N PHE A 134 -9.94 11.12 -19.40
CA PHE A 134 -10.12 11.14 -20.86
C PHE A 134 -10.65 9.82 -21.45
N VAL A 135 -10.50 8.69 -20.77
CA VAL A 135 -11.05 7.41 -21.24
C VAL A 135 -12.48 7.27 -20.72
N ARG A 136 -13.45 7.22 -21.64
CA ARG A 136 -14.88 7.19 -21.33
C ARG A 136 -15.47 5.79 -21.53
N THR A 137 -14.91 4.79 -20.85
CA THR A 137 -15.46 3.43 -20.85
C THR A 137 -16.09 3.11 -19.48
N PRO A 138 -17.09 2.21 -19.42
CA PRO A 138 -17.63 1.79 -18.12
C PRO A 138 -16.56 1.22 -17.20
N LEU A 139 -15.59 0.49 -17.76
CA LEU A 139 -14.50 -0.10 -16.99
C LEU A 139 -13.54 0.96 -16.43
N SER A 140 -13.16 2.00 -17.21
CA SER A 140 -12.32 3.08 -16.67
C SER A 140 -13.04 3.84 -15.56
N LEU A 141 -14.35 4.07 -15.70
CA LEU A 141 -15.17 4.70 -14.66
C LEU A 141 -15.20 3.85 -13.39
N PHE A 142 -15.47 2.55 -13.52
CA PHE A 142 -15.47 1.63 -12.37
C PHE A 142 -14.12 1.63 -11.66
N LEU A 143 -13.02 1.48 -12.40
CA LEU A 143 -11.67 1.46 -11.83
C LEU A 143 -11.33 2.79 -11.13
N SER A 144 -11.77 3.92 -11.68
CA SER A 144 -11.56 5.23 -11.06
C SER A 144 -12.34 5.34 -9.74
N LEU A 145 -13.62 4.98 -9.74
CA LEU A 145 -14.48 5.03 -8.56
C LEU A 145 -13.98 4.10 -7.46
N ILE A 146 -13.63 2.86 -7.83
CA ILE A 146 -13.22 1.84 -6.87
C ILE A 146 -11.81 2.09 -6.33
N GLY A 147 -10.92 2.69 -7.14
CA GLY A 147 -9.61 3.14 -6.68
C GLY A 147 -9.74 4.24 -5.62
N ILE A 148 -10.57 5.25 -5.86
CA ILE A 148 -10.85 6.32 -4.90
C ILE A 148 -11.50 5.75 -3.63
N LEU A 149 -12.53 4.91 -3.77
CA LEU A 149 -13.18 4.27 -2.62
C LEU A 149 -12.19 3.44 -1.80
N SER A 150 -11.26 2.73 -2.46
CA SER A 150 -10.24 1.93 -1.79
C SER A 150 -9.28 2.79 -0.98
N LEU A 151 -8.86 3.96 -1.49
CA LEU A 151 -8.09 4.92 -0.70
C LEU A 151 -8.88 5.44 0.50
N MET A 152 -10.15 5.80 0.30
CA MET A 152 -11.00 6.29 1.39
C MET A 152 -11.22 5.25 2.48
N LEU A 153 -11.32 3.96 2.12
CA LEU A 153 -11.38 2.86 3.08
C LEU A 153 -10.02 2.61 3.74
N ALA A 154 -8.91 2.78 3.00
CA ALA A 154 -7.56 2.65 3.55
C ALA A 154 -7.25 3.69 4.63
N MET A 155 -7.91 4.85 4.58
CA MET A 155 -7.78 5.90 5.57
C MET A 155 -8.36 5.55 6.95
N GLY A 156 -9.09 4.45 7.08
CA GLY A 156 -9.55 3.93 8.37
C GLY A 156 -10.33 4.96 9.18
N ASP A 157 -9.92 5.19 10.42
CA ASP A 157 -10.52 6.16 11.34
C ASP A 157 -10.38 7.63 10.90
N SER A 158 -9.50 7.93 9.93
CA SER A 158 -9.37 9.28 9.37
C SER A 158 -10.50 9.64 8.40
N PHE A 159 -11.34 8.67 8.02
CA PHE A 159 -12.46 8.91 7.11
C PHE A 159 -13.72 8.12 7.48
N ILE A 160 -14.88 8.78 7.42
CA ILE A 160 -16.15 8.22 7.91
C ILE A 160 -16.59 6.92 7.19
N LEU A 161 -16.17 6.72 5.93
CA LEU A 161 -16.60 5.54 5.15
C LEU A 161 -16.11 4.23 5.75
N TYR A 162 -14.92 4.18 6.33
CA TYR A 162 -14.45 2.95 6.96
C TYR A 162 -15.35 2.55 8.12
N GLY A 163 -15.71 3.49 9.00
CA GLY A 163 -16.63 3.26 10.11
C GLY A 163 -18.03 2.81 9.67
N LEU A 164 -18.53 3.34 8.55
CA LEU A 164 -19.80 2.89 7.97
C LEU A 164 -19.70 1.44 7.46
N PHE A 165 -18.65 1.13 6.70
CA PHE A 165 -18.44 -0.20 6.12
C PHE A 165 -18.13 -1.24 7.19
N TYR A 166 -17.39 -0.87 8.25
CA TYR A 166 -17.13 -1.69 9.42
C TYR A 166 -18.42 -2.17 10.10
N ARG A 167 -19.48 -1.35 10.10
CA ARG A 167 -20.77 -1.69 10.70
C ARG A 167 -21.63 -2.55 9.80
N ILE A 168 -21.59 -2.32 8.48
CA ILE A 168 -22.50 -2.92 7.49
C ILE A 168 -21.92 -4.21 6.88
N LEU A 169 -20.63 -4.23 6.54
CA LEU A 169 -20.04 -5.31 5.78
C LEU A 169 -19.71 -6.53 6.68
N PRO A 170 -20.19 -7.73 6.32
CA PRO A 170 -20.05 -8.92 7.16
C PRO A 170 -18.59 -9.40 7.25
N GLY A 171 -18.08 -9.59 8.46
CA GLY A 171 -16.72 -10.10 8.67
C GLY A 171 -15.61 -9.05 8.58
N LEU A 172 -15.91 -7.79 8.23
CA LEU A 172 -14.91 -6.72 8.28
C LEU A 172 -14.42 -6.46 9.72
N LYS A 173 -15.28 -6.72 10.72
CA LYS A 173 -14.97 -6.60 12.16
C LYS A 173 -13.90 -7.56 12.68
N SER A 174 -13.54 -8.56 11.89
CA SER A 174 -12.52 -9.55 12.25
C SER A 174 -11.13 -9.17 11.72
N PHE A 175 -11.00 -8.06 10.99
CA PHE A 175 -9.74 -7.64 10.39
C PHE A 175 -9.29 -6.27 10.92
N ARG A 176 -7.97 -6.14 11.05
CA ARG A 176 -7.24 -4.89 11.31
C ARG A 176 -6.48 -4.46 10.06
N VAL A 177 -5.88 -3.26 10.10
CA VAL A 177 -5.07 -2.70 9.02
C VAL A 177 -5.90 -2.28 7.80
N PRO A 178 -6.65 -1.16 7.93
CA PRO A 178 -7.37 -0.57 6.81
C PRO A 178 -6.42 -0.23 5.67
N GLY A 179 -5.16 0.16 5.93
CA GLY A 179 -4.14 0.46 4.92
C GLY A 179 -4.06 -0.57 3.78
N ARG A 180 -4.37 -1.85 4.06
CA ARG A 180 -4.39 -2.94 3.06
C ARG A 180 -5.46 -2.78 1.98
N PHE A 181 -6.49 -1.96 2.17
CA PHE A 181 -7.42 -1.59 1.10
C PHE A 181 -6.69 -0.85 -0.04
N ALA A 182 -5.56 -0.20 0.22
CA ALA A 182 -4.75 0.45 -0.81
C ALA A 182 -4.21 -0.53 -1.87
N PHE A 183 -4.19 -1.84 -1.60
CA PHE A 183 -3.89 -2.85 -2.61
C PHE A 183 -4.87 -2.78 -3.80
N MET A 184 -6.17 -2.57 -3.54
CA MET A 184 -7.18 -2.41 -4.59
C MET A 184 -7.02 -1.09 -5.35
N PHE A 185 -6.52 -0.05 -4.68
CA PHE A 185 -6.10 1.18 -5.34
C PHE A 185 -4.93 0.92 -6.29
N ALA A 186 -3.90 0.17 -5.88
CA ALA A 186 -2.77 -0.16 -6.72
C ALA A 186 -3.19 -0.92 -7.99
N ILE A 187 -4.05 -1.94 -7.87
CA ILE A 187 -4.62 -2.65 -9.03
C ILE A 187 -5.36 -1.70 -9.96
N SER A 188 -6.19 -0.81 -9.39
CA SER A 188 -6.97 0.15 -10.17
C SER A 188 -6.06 1.10 -10.95
N VAL A 189 -4.99 1.62 -10.33
CA VAL A 189 -3.99 2.45 -10.99
C VAL A 189 -3.26 1.69 -12.09
N SER A 190 -2.83 0.45 -11.86
CA SER A 190 -2.13 -0.34 -12.88
C SER A 190 -2.99 -0.57 -14.13
N LEU A 191 -4.28 -0.92 -13.96
CA LEU A 191 -5.19 -1.12 -15.08
C LEU A 191 -5.54 0.19 -15.80
N LEU A 192 -5.78 1.27 -15.03
CA LEU A 192 -6.01 2.60 -15.60
C LEU A 192 -4.78 3.11 -16.35
N ALA A 193 -3.56 2.85 -15.87
CA ALA A 193 -2.34 3.22 -16.56
C ALA A 193 -2.25 2.57 -17.96
N GLY A 194 -2.66 1.30 -18.07
CA GLY A 194 -2.78 0.61 -19.36
C GLY A 194 -3.78 1.30 -20.30
N PHE A 195 -4.96 1.67 -19.80
CA PHE A 195 -5.93 2.45 -20.59
C PHE A 195 -5.41 3.84 -20.98
N GLY A 196 -4.65 4.49 -20.09
CA GLY A 196 -4.06 5.80 -20.35
C GLY A 196 -3.00 5.72 -21.45
N LEU A 197 -2.15 4.70 -21.42
CA LEU A 197 -1.17 4.44 -22.46
C LEU A 197 -1.83 4.12 -23.80
N GLN A 198 -2.85 3.26 -23.80
CA GLN A 198 -3.59 2.93 -25.01
C GLN A 198 -4.29 4.17 -25.61
N TRP A 199 -4.85 5.03 -24.77
CA TRP A 199 -5.44 6.29 -25.20
C TRP A 199 -4.42 7.20 -25.89
N LEU A 200 -3.20 7.31 -25.35
CA LEU A 200 -2.11 8.08 -25.96
C LEU A 200 -1.67 7.49 -27.31
N GLN A 201 -1.53 6.17 -27.42
CA GLN A 201 -1.13 5.52 -28.66
C GLN A 201 -2.16 5.71 -29.78
N ASN A 202 -3.45 5.53 -29.46
CA ASN A 202 -4.53 5.71 -30.41
C ASN A 202 -4.66 7.18 -30.90
N ARG A 203 -4.18 8.15 -30.11
CA ARG A 203 -4.12 9.57 -30.49
C ARG A 203 -3.05 9.87 -31.51
N CYS A 204 -1.85 9.34 -31.32
CA CYS A 204 -0.73 9.49 -32.27
C CYS A 204 -1.07 8.93 -33.66
N TRP A 205 -2.04 8.01 -33.74
CA TRP A 205 -2.48 7.40 -35.01
C TRP A 205 -3.71 8.08 -35.64
N MET A 206 -4.43 8.92 -34.88
CA MET A 206 -5.63 9.61 -35.37
C MET A 206 -5.33 11.11 -35.52
N GLU A 207 -5.16 11.57 -36.76
CA GLU A 207 -4.74 12.90 -37.21
C GLU A 207 -5.56 14.13 -36.75
N LYS A 208 -6.43 14.05 -35.73
CA LYS A 208 -7.25 15.19 -35.30
C LYS A 208 -6.72 15.88 -34.05
N LYS A 209 -6.41 17.17 -34.22
CA LYS A 209 -6.18 18.23 -33.22
C LYS A 209 -7.28 18.29 -32.16
N GLU A 210 -7.31 17.35 -31.23
CA GLU A 210 -8.20 17.45 -30.06
C GLU A 210 -7.49 18.22 -28.94
N LYS A 211 -8.13 19.31 -28.48
CA LYS A 211 -7.61 20.20 -27.42
C LYS A 211 -7.28 19.44 -26.12
N SER A 212 -7.95 18.31 -25.88
CA SER A 212 -7.81 17.46 -24.69
C SER A 212 -6.37 16.98 -24.43
N GLY A 213 -5.60 16.62 -25.46
CA GLY A 213 -4.22 16.18 -25.28
C GLY A 213 -3.29 17.31 -24.81
N HIS A 214 -3.43 18.50 -25.41
CA HIS A 214 -2.65 19.67 -24.99
C HIS A 214 -2.99 20.09 -23.55
N THR A 215 -4.25 19.94 -23.13
CA THR A 215 -4.65 20.16 -21.74
C THR A 215 -3.98 19.15 -20.81
N ALA A 216 -3.99 17.85 -21.14
CA ALA A 216 -3.33 16.82 -20.34
C ALA A 216 -1.84 17.12 -20.15
N LEU A 217 -1.15 17.45 -21.23
CA LEU A 217 0.27 17.79 -21.20
C LEU A 217 0.57 19.04 -20.37
N LYS A 218 -0.27 20.07 -20.46
CA LYS A 218 -0.14 21.28 -19.62
C LYS A 218 -0.32 20.94 -18.15
N VAL A 219 -1.34 20.16 -17.80
CA VAL A 219 -1.59 19.73 -16.41
C VAL A 219 -0.40 18.94 -15.87
N ILE A 220 0.13 18.00 -16.65
CA ILE A 220 1.29 17.18 -16.27
C ILE A 220 2.56 18.03 -16.17
N GLY A 221 2.80 18.94 -17.12
CA GLY A 221 3.93 19.87 -17.08
C GLY A 221 3.87 20.82 -15.88
N CYS A 222 2.67 21.34 -15.55
CA CYS A 222 2.44 22.13 -14.34
C CYS A 222 2.67 21.31 -13.07
N ALA A 223 2.23 20.04 -13.03
CA ALA A 223 2.48 19.16 -11.89
C ALA A 223 3.97 18.84 -11.71
N ALA A 224 4.70 18.60 -12.79
CA ALA A 224 6.15 18.41 -12.74
C ALA A 224 6.87 19.69 -12.27
N LEU A 225 6.46 20.86 -12.77
CA LEU A 225 6.98 22.16 -12.30
C LEU A 225 6.69 22.37 -10.81
N LEU A 226 5.48 22.03 -10.34
CA LEU A 226 5.12 22.09 -8.93
C LEU A 226 6.04 21.20 -8.07
N CYS A 227 6.38 19.99 -8.54
CA CYS A 227 7.33 19.13 -7.85
C CYS A 227 8.73 19.75 -7.76
N ILE A 228 9.21 20.39 -8.83
CA ILE A 228 10.50 21.11 -8.84
C ILE A 228 10.46 22.28 -7.85
N VAL A 229 9.39 23.08 -7.88
CA VAL A 229 9.20 24.21 -6.97
C VAL A 229 9.17 23.71 -5.52
N ALA A 230 8.40 22.67 -5.21
CA ALA A 230 8.36 22.07 -3.88
C ALA A 230 9.74 21.57 -3.41
N ALA A 231 10.51 20.93 -4.29
CA ALA A 231 11.87 20.48 -3.99
C ALA A 231 12.81 21.66 -3.71
N LEU A 232 12.72 22.75 -4.50
CA LEU A 232 13.50 23.97 -4.30
C LEU A 232 13.17 24.62 -2.95
N PHE A 233 11.88 24.84 -2.65
CA PHE A 233 11.44 25.39 -1.36
C PHE A 233 11.92 24.53 -0.18
N ALA A 234 11.83 23.20 -0.30
CA ALA A 234 12.38 22.29 0.71
C ALA A 234 13.90 22.42 0.85
N SER A 235 14.65 22.58 -0.25
CA SER A 235 16.10 22.83 -0.18
C SER A 235 16.47 24.13 0.55
N PHE A 236 15.58 25.14 0.58
CA PHE A 236 15.75 26.37 1.37
C PHE A 236 15.25 26.26 2.82
N GLY A 237 14.92 25.06 3.31
CA GLY A 237 14.50 24.86 4.70
C GLY A 237 13.01 25.06 4.97
N ALA A 238 12.18 25.29 3.95
CA ALA A 238 10.77 25.67 4.15
C ALA A 238 9.91 24.63 4.91
N LEU A 239 10.32 23.36 4.92
CA LEU A 239 9.59 22.28 5.61
C LEU A 239 10.15 21.97 7.00
N ARG A 240 11.33 22.51 7.36
CA ARG A 240 12.10 22.10 8.54
C ARG A 240 11.30 22.24 9.83
N GLU A 241 10.77 23.44 10.09
CA GLU A 241 10.00 23.70 11.32
C GLU A 241 8.72 22.87 11.41
N GLY A 242 8.09 22.60 10.26
CA GLY A 242 6.92 21.73 10.18
C GLY A 242 7.24 20.28 10.57
N VAL A 243 8.39 19.76 10.12
CA VAL A 243 8.86 18.42 10.49
C VAL A 243 9.18 18.33 11.98
N ILE A 244 9.90 19.32 12.52
CA ILE A 244 10.20 19.37 13.97
C ILE A 244 8.90 19.43 14.77
N SER A 245 7.97 20.28 14.39
CA SER A 245 6.67 20.43 15.07
C SER A 245 5.84 19.14 15.01
N PHE A 246 5.85 18.44 13.86
CA PHE A 246 5.18 17.15 13.71
C PHE A 246 5.78 16.10 14.63
N LEU A 247 7.12 16.00 14.67
CA LEU A 247 7.84 15.06 15.52
C LEU A 247 7.60 15.32 17.01
N LEU A 248 7.62 16.59 17.44
CA LEU A 248 7.30 16.97 18.82
C LEU A 248 5.86 16.58 19.20
N ASN A 249 4.89 16.88 18.33
CA ASN A 249 3.49 16.51 18.56
C ASN A 249 3.24 15.00 18.52
N SER A 250 4.08 14.24 17.80
CA SER A 250 3.95 12.78 17.74
C SER A 250 4.19 12.12 19.10
N GLY A 251 5.06 12.70 19.94
CA GLY A 251 5.48 12.11 21.22
C GLY A 251 6.40 10.88 21.11
N HIS A 252 6.74 10.42 19.90
CA HIS A 252 7.50 9.17 19.67
C HIS A 252 9.03 9.36 19.66
N PHE A 253 9.50 10.60 19.45
CA PHE A 253 10.92 10.92 19.24
C PHE A 253 11.53 11.74 20.38
N GLY A 254 10.83 11.82 21.52
CA GLY A 254 11.21 12.64 22.67
C GLY A 254 10.65 14.07 22.61
N SER A 255 10.82 14.80 23.71
CA SER A 255 10.29 16.17 23.89
C SER A 255 11.37 17.26 23.85
N ASP A 256 12.63 16.90 23.71
CA ASP A 256 13.75 17.84 23.62
C ASP A 256 13.89 18.40 22.20
N ALA A 257 13.43 19.63 22.01
CA ALA A 257 13.46 20.31 20.73
C ALA A 257 14.87 20.51 20.16
N GLY A 258 15.90 20.68 21.00
CA GLY A 258 17.27 20.90 20.54
C GLY A 258 17.90 19.64 19.97
N ASN A 259 17.76 18.53 20.68
CA ASN A 259 18.23 17.22 20.20
C ASN A 259 17.43 16.74 18.99
N LEU A 260 16.13 16.98 18.97
CA LEU A 260 15.28 16.65 17.84
C LEU A 260 15.59 17.50 16.60
N GLY A 261 15.86 18.79 16.77
CA GLY A 261 16.30 19.66 15.68
C GLY A 261 17.58 19.15 15.01
N ARG A 262 18.58 18.75 15.81
CA ARG A 262 19.81 18.13 15.29
C ARG A 262 19.54 16.83 14.55
N PHE A 263 18.71 15.94 15.12
CA PHE A 263 18.30 14.70 14.45
C PHE A 263 17.60 14.98 13.11
N VAL A 264 16.73 15.99 13.06
CA VAL A 264 16.06 16.39 11.82
C VAL A 264 17.08 16.85 10.79
N ASP A 265 17.98 17.76 11.16
CA ASP A 265 18.97 18.32 10.23
C ASP A 265 19.95 17.27 9.69
N GLU A 266 20.40 16.34 10.53
CA GLU A 266 21.41 15.35 10.16
C GLU A 266 20.83 14.09 9.48
N ARG A 267 19.62 13.66 9.86
CA ARG A 267 19.08 12.34 9.47
C ARG A 267 17.81 12.41 8.64
N VAL A 268 16.85 13.29 9.01
CA VAL A 268 15.51 13.30 8.41
C VAL A 268 15.44 14.21 7.19
N TYR A 269 15.86 15.47 7.33
CA TYR A 269 15.72 16.51 6.31
C TYR A 269 16.45 16.18 5.00
N PRO A 270 17.68 15.60 5.01
CA PRO A 270 18.34 15.14 3.79
C PRO A 270 17.54 14.08 3.03
N GLN A 271 16.84 13.18 3.72
CA GLN A 271 16.01 12.14 3.09
C GLN A 271 14.74 12.75 2.46
N ILE A 272 14.15 13.76 3.11
CA ILE A 272 13.03 14.52 2.55
C ILE A 272 13.45 15.21 1.26
N ILE A 273 14.56 15.96 1.29
CA ILE A 273 15.10 16.66 0.11
C ILE A 273 15.36 15.66 -1.02
N SER A 274 16.06 14.56 -0.73
CA SER A 274 16.35 13.52 -1.73
C SER A 274 15.09 12.93 -2.35
N SER A 275 14.07 12.65 -1.53
CA SER A 275 12.79 12.10 -1.99
C SER A 275 12.02 13.08 -2.88
N LEU A 276 12.02 14.37 -2.54
CA LEU A 276 11.34 15.41 -3.33
C LEU A 276 12.06 15.67 -4.67
N TRP A 277 13.40 15.68 -4.68
CA TRP A 277 14.16 15.79 -5.92
C TRP A 277 13.99 14.56 -6.82
N MET A 278 13.93 13.36 -6.24
CA MET A 278 13.62 12.15 -6.98
C MET A 278 12.21 12.23 -7.60
N CYS A 279 11.21 12.66 -6.83
CA CYS A 279 9.85 12.90 -7.33
C CYS A 279 9.83 13.93 -8.47
N ALA A 280 10.54 15.05 -8.33
CA ALA A 280 10.65 16.07 -9.36
C ALA A 280 11.30 15.52 -10.64
N PHE A 281 12.43 14.83 -10.51
CA PHE A 281 13.13 14.20 -11.63
C PHE A 281 12.25 13.20 -12.39
N LEU A 282 11.63 12.28 -11.67
CA LEU A 282 10.76 11.25 -12.26
C LEU A 282 9.51 11.87 -12.90
N SER A 283 8.90 12.88 -12.27
CA SER A 283 7.75 13.60 -12.82
C SER A 283 8.10 14.34 -14.10
N THR A 284 9.25 15.02 -14.14
CA THR A 284 9.74 15.72 -15.34
C THR A 284 10.10 14.74 -16.45
N ALA A 285 10.76 13.62 -16.13
CA ALA A 285 11.08 12.58 -17.09
C ALA A 285 9.81 11.96 -17.68
N ALA A 286 8.81 11.64 -16.85
CA ALA A 286 7.51 11.15 -17.31
C ALA A 286 6.78 12.16 -18.20
N ALA A 287 6.76 13.45 -17.80
CA ALA A 287 6.19 14.53 -18.61
C ALA A 287 6.88 14.68 -19.96
N LEU A 288 8.21 14.60 -20.01
CA LEU A 288 9.00 14.68 -21.24
C LEU A 288 8.75 13.47 -22.15
N MET A 289 8.70 12.26 -21.60
CA MET A 289 8.34 11.07 -22.39
C MET A 289 6.95 11.22 -23.01
N LEU A 290 5.97 11.65 -22.22
CA LEU A 290 4.61 11.91 -22.71
C LEU A 290 4.60 12.99 -23.80
N PHE A 291 5.36 14.07 -23.62
CA PHE A 291 5.54 15.11 -24.63
C PHE A 291 6.09 14.55 -25.96
N LEU A 292 7.11 13.70 -25.90
CA LEU A 292 7.75 13.11 -27.08
C LEU A 292 6.82 12.15 -27.82
N VAL A 293 6.03 11.34 -27.08
CA VAL A 293 4.98 10.50 -27.66
C VAL A 293 3.95 11.37 -28.37
N MET A 294 3.45 12.41 -27.69
CA MET A 294 2.43 13.31 -28.24
C MET A 294 2.89 14.16 -29.43
N ARG A 295 4.19 14.34 -29.62
CA ARG A 295 4.80 15.04 -30.77
C ARG A 295 5.18 14.10 -31.91
N ASP A 296 4.77 12.84 -31.83
CA ASP A 296 5.09 11.77 -32.78
C ASP A 296 6.61 11.60 -33.00
N LYS A 297 7.41 12.02 -32.00
CA LYS A 297 8.87 11.82 -31.99
C LYS A 297 9.26 10.43 -31.49
N LEU A 298 8.35 9.75 -30.79
CA LEU A 298 8.53 8.40 -30.29
C LEU A 298 7.39 7.49 -30.75
N LYS A 299 7.71 6.46 -31.53
CA LYS A 299 6.71 5.49 -32.03
C LYS A 299 6.10 4.67 -30.87
N ALA A 300 4.91 4.13 -31.07
CA ALA A 300 4.12 3.46 -30.02
C ALA A 300 4.84 2.27 -29.33
N ALA A 301 5.49 1.39 -30.10
CA ALA A 301 6.20 0.23 -29.57
C ALA A 301 7.43 0.61 -28.70
N PRO A 302 8.38 1.44 -29.17
CA PRO A 302 9.48 1.89 -28.31
C PRO A 302 9.01 2.77 -27.15
N ALA A 303 7.92 3.51 -27.29
CA ALA A 303 7.31 4.23 -26.17
C ALA A 303 6.86 3.29 -25.05
N GLY A 304 6.18 2.19 -25.39
CA GLY A 304 5.77 1.18 -24.42
C GLY A 304 6.95 0.57 -23.66
N VAL A 305 8.00 0.17 -24.38
CA VAL A 305 9.24 -0.36 -23.76
C VAL A 305 9.87 0.68 -22.86
N LEU A 306 9.99 1.94 -23.30
CA LEU A 306 10.56 3.02 -22.52
C LEU A 306 9.77 3.27 -21.22
N PHE A 307 8.44 3.28 -21.27
CA PHE A 307 7.60 3.41 -20.08
C PHE A 307 7.79 2.23 -19.12
N CYS A 308 7.82 0.99 -19.61
CA CYS A 308 8.07 -0.18 -18.78
C CYS A 308 9.45 -0.12 -18.11
N THR A 309 10.50 0.24 -18.86
CA THR A 309 11.86 0.40 -18.32
C THR A 309 11.91 1.53 -17.30
N PHE A 310 11.26 2.66 -17.58
CA PHE A 310 11.18 3.77 -16.63
C PHE A 310 10.50 3.37 -15.32
N VAL A 311 9.37 2.65 -15.41
CA VAL A 311 8.65 2.11 -14.23
C VAL A 311 9.52 1.14 -13.45
N MET A 312 10.28 0.29 -14.14
CA MET A 312 11.23 -0.61 -13.49
C MET A 312 12.33 0.16 -12.75
N ILE A 313 12.93 1.16 -13.38
CA ILE A 313 13.96 2.02 -12.74
C ILE A 313 13.36 2.76 -11.53
N ASP A 314 12.14 3.28 -11.67
CA ASP A 314 11.40 3.96 -10.61
C ASP A 314 11.21 3.06 -9.38
N TYR A 315 10.69 1.84 -9.57
CA TYR A 315 10.53 0.88 -8.48
C TYR A 315 11.87 0.43 -7.88
N LEU A 316 12.90 0.25 -8.69
CA LEU A 316 14.24 -0.05 -8.19
C LEU A 316 14.78 1.12 -7.36
N ALA A 317 14.63 2.36 -7.81
CA ALA A 317 15.07 3.53 -7.05
C ALA A 317 14.37 3.64 -5.69
N PHE A 318 13.10 3.23 -5.60
CA PHE A 318 12.37 3.16 -4.34
C PHE A 318 12.84 2.02 -3.42
N GLY A 319 12.79 0.78 -3.91
CA GLY A 319 12.86 -0.42 -3.08
C GLY A 319 14.24 -1.11 -3.04
N TYR A 320 15.18 -0.72 -3.89
CA TYR A 320 16.48 -1.39 -3.95
C TYR A 320 17.19 -1.33 -2.60
N GLY A 321 17.74 -2.48 -2.21
CA GLY A 321 18.48 -2.65 -0.97
C GLY A 321 17.63 -2.65 0.31
N PHE A 322 16.31 -2.41 0.26
CA PHE A 322 15.48 -2.37 1.48
C PHE A 322 15.41 -3.72 2.20
N ALA A 323 15.23 -4.80 1.46
CA ALA A 323 15.23 -6.16 2.00
C ALA A 323 16.63 -6.81 1.96
N ALA A 324 17.65 -6.10 1.49
CA ALA A 324 19.00 -6.64 1.40
C ALA A 324 19.68 -6.54 2.76
N THR A 325 20.11 -7.68 3.30
CA THR A 325 20.95 -7.73 4.49
C THR A 325 22.29 -8.35 4.14
N ASN A 326 23.36 -7.78 4.69
CA ASN A 326 24.70 -8.39 4.64
C ASN A 326 24.91 -9.38 5.79
N ASN A 327 23.90 -9.59 6.65
CA ASN A 327 23.99 -10.54 7.75
C ASN A 327 23.95 -11.95 7.20
N ASP A 328 24.92 -12.79 7.61
CA ASP A 328 24.92 -14.20 7.27
C ASP A 328 23.64 -14.86 7.81
N PRO A 329 22.79 -15.47 6.94
CA PRO A 329 21.58 -16.16 7.39
C PRO A 329 21.86 -17.20 8.47
N ARG A 330 23.05 -17.82 8.48
CA ARG A 330 23.42 -18.81 9.50
C ARG A 330 23.58 -18.21 10.90
N LEU A 331 23.88 -16.91 10.99
CA LEU A 331 23.96 -16.18 12.25
C LEU A 331 22.58 -15.68 12.69
N VAL A 332 21.77 -15.20 11.75
CA VAL A 332 20.41 -14.70 12.03
C VAL A 332 19.48 -15.85 12.43
N TYR A 333 19.50 -16.94 11.67
CA TYR A 333 18.68 -18.12 11.85
C TYR A 333 19.44 -19.25 12.58
N MET A 334 20.37 -18.90 13.47
CA MET A 334 21.08 -19.90 14.26
C MET A 334 20.10 -20.64 15.17
N LYS A 335 20.26 -21.95 15.29
CA LYS A 335 19.54 -22.75 16.28
C LYS A 335 20.25 -22.63 17.63
N THR A 336 19.55 -22.19 18.67
CA THR A 336 20.13 -22.09 20.01
C THR A 336 20.04 -23.43 20.74
N PRO A 337 20.95 -23.71 21.69
CA PRO A 337 20.87 -24.91 22.54
C PRO A 337 19.50 -25.07 23.23
N ALA A 338 18.90 -23.96 23.67
CA ALA A 338 17.56 -23.95 24.26
C ALA A 338 16.49 -24.56 23.34
N ILE A 339 16.55 -24.31 22.03
CA ILE A 339 15.60 -24.89 21.07
C ILE A 339 15.84 -26.37 20.86
N GLU A 340 17.11 -26.77 20.84
CA GLU A 340 17.44 -28.19 20.76
C GLU A 340 16.90 -28.95 21.97
N ASP A 341 17.04 -28.38 23.16
CA ASP A 341 16.52 -28.97 24.40
C ASP A 341 15.00 -29.04 24.39
N ILE A 342 14.31 -27.95 24.00
CA ILE A 342 12.84 -27.95 23.89
C ILE A 342 12.37 -28.99 22.87
N GLN A 343 13.03 -29.11 21.71
CA GLN A 343 12.68 -30.13 20.72
C GLN A 343 12.92 -31.55 21.24
N ARG A 344 13.98 -31.78 22.03
CA ARG A 344 14.20 -33.07 22.71
C ARG A 344 13.08 -33.37 23.69
N MET A 345 12.66 -32.39 24.49
CA MET A 345 11.53 -32.53 25.41
C MET A 345 10.23 -32.84 24.67
N GLN A 346 9.97 -32.18 23.54
CA GLN A 346 8.75 -32.43 22.74
C GLN A 346 8.72 -33.81 22.06
N ASN A 347 9.88 -34.43 21.83
CA ASN A 347 9.93 -35.81 21.37
C ASN A 347 9.58 -36.81 22.49
N GLN A 348 9.61 -36.37 23.76
CA GLN A 348 9.25 -37.18 24.92
C GLN A 348 7.79 -36.98 25.34
N ASP A 349 7.29 -35.74 25.29
CA ASP A 349 5.91 -35.42 25.67
C ASP A 349 5.36 -34.21 24.89
N PHE A 350 4.05 -34.17 24.69
CA PHE A 350 3.38 -33.08 23.98
C PHE A 350 3.04 -31.93 24.94
N PHE A 351 3.75 -30.81 24.80
CA PHE A 351 3.43 -29.57 25.50
C PHE A 351 3.46 -28.36 24.56
N ARG A 352 2.75 -27.29 24.97
CA ARG A 352 2.75 -26.01 24.28
C ARG A 352 3.65 -25.01 24.98
N ILE A 353 4.31 -24.15 24.21
CA ILE A 353 5.29 -23.17 24.70
C ILE A 353 4.66 -21.78 24.64
N ASN A 354 4.64 -21.07 25.76
CA ASN A 354 4.37 -19.64 25.75
C ASN A 354 5.68 -18.89 25.43
N SER A 355 5.76 -18.30 24.25
CA SER A 355 6.97 -17.64 23.75
C SER A 355 7.09 -16.16 24.11
N ARG A 356 5.99 -15.51 24.49
CA ARG A 356 5.97 -14.12 24.97
C ARG A 356 5.53 -14.10 26.43
N ASP A 357 6.32 -13.47 27.28
CA ASP A 357 5.82 -13.04 28.58
C ASP A 357 4.79 -11.91 28.33
N SER A 358 3.54 -12.20 28.63
CA SER A 358 2.40 -11.33 28.37
C SER A 358 2.23 -10.26 29.45
N HIS A 359 3.27 -9.47 29.71
CA HIS A 359 3.13 -8.24 30.50
C HIS A 359 2.66 -7.09 29.60
N PRO A 360 1.61 -6.32 29.98
CA PRO A 360 1.12 -5.19 29.17
C PRO A 360 2.24 -4.18 28.86
N GLY A 361 2.46 -3.84 27.59
CA GLY A 361 3.43 -2.81 27.15
C GLY A 361 4.79 -3.34 26.65
N THR A 362 4.89 -4.62 26.29
CA THR A 362 6.14 -5.29 25.82
C THR A 362 6.10 -5.74 24.36
N ASP A 363 5.13 -5.21 23.61
CA ASP A 363 4.54 -5.80 22.41
C ASP A 363 5.48 -5.86 21.19
N ASP A 364 6.46 -4.95 21.08
CA ASP A 364 7.03 -4.61 19.77
C ASP A 364 8.53 -4.89 19.57
N LEU A 365 9.29 -5.23 20.60
CA LEU A 365 10.67 -5.67 20.45
C LEU A 365 10.87 -6.90 21.32
N GLY A 366 11.56 -7.91 20.79
CA GLY A 366 11.81 -9.16 21.51
C GLY A 366 12.71 -8.91 22.70
N GLY A 367 12.15 -8.34 23.77
CA GLY A 367 12.85 -7.97 24.98
C GLY A 367 13.31 -9.19 25.76
N SER A 368 13.84 -8.96 26.97
CA SER A 368 14.30 -9.94 27.97
C SER A 368 13.29 -11.02 28.35
N HIS A 369 12.10 -11.00 27.75
CA HIS A 369 10.95 -11.81 28.10
C HIS A 369 10.37 -12.63 26.92
N MET A 370 11.02 -12.64 25.76
CA MET A 370 10.70 -13.62 24.71
C MET A 370 11.55 -14.88 24.90
N ALA A 371 10.92 -16.06 24.87
CA ALA A 371 11.63 -17.33 24.92
C ALA A 371 12.51 -17.58 23.67
N PHE A 372 12.21 -16.89 22.57
CA PHE A 372 12.92 -16.98 21.29
C PHE A 372 13.33 -15.62 20.77
N ASN A 373 14.47 -15.56 20.09
CA ASN A 373 14.87 -14.35 19.38
C ASN A 373 13.97 -14.10 18.15
N LYS A 374 13.83 -12.85 17.71
CA LYS A 374 13.24 -12.57 16.39
C LYS A 374 14.13 -13.20 15.31
N ASN A 375 13.53 -13.89 14.33
CA ASN A 375 14.22 -14.68 13.29
C ASN A 375 15.05 -15.86 13.81
N GLN A 376 14.69 -16.40 14.97
CA GLN A 376 15.21 -17.68 15.43
C GLN A 376 15.14 -18.72 14.31
N GLY A 377 16.18 -19.55 14.18
CA GLY A 377 16.27 -20.59 13.15
C GLY A 377 15.13 -21.61 13.13
N ASN A 378 15.34 -22.76 12.49
CA ASN A 378 14.27 -23.75 12.34
C ASN A 378 13.68 -24.20 13.70
N VAL A 379 12.48 -23.72 13.99
CA VAL A 379 11.63 -24.04 15.15
C VAL A 379 10.58 -25.11 14.82
N GLN A 380 10.79 -25.89 13.76
CA GLN A 380 9.89 -26.98 13.38
C GLN A 380 9.61 -27.90 14.57
N ARG A 381 8.35 -28.32 14.68
CA ARG A 381 7.76 -29.10 15.78
C ARG A 381 7.57 -28.38 17.11
N LEU A 382 8.04 -27.14 17.28
CA LEU A 382 7.66 -26.34 18.45
C LEU A 382 6.18 -25.97 18.39
N PHE A 383 5.42 -26.33 19.42
CA PHE A 383 3.98 -26.08 19.50
C PHE A 383 3.75 -24.80 20.31
N LEU A 384 3.70 -23.65 19.65
CA LEU A 384 3.52 -22.37 20.34
C LEU A 384 2.08 -22.19 20.84
N MET A 385 1.92 -21.51 21.98
CA MET A 385 0.65 -21.01 22.49
C MET A 385 0.12 -19.85 21.63
N GLU A 386 1.05 -19.06 21.08
CA GLU A 386 0.80 -17.80 20.40
C GLU A 386 1.18 -17.92 18.92
N GLY A 387 0.47 -17.21 18.04
CA GLY A 387 0.67 -17.30 16.60
C GLY A 387 1.62 -16.23 16.05
N TYR A 388 2.71 -16.68 15.44
CA TYR A 388 2.96 -16.48 14.01
C TYR A 388 3.30 -17.82 13.37
#